data_AF-A0A1S6XXA9-F1
#
_entry.id   AF-A0A1S6XXA9-F1
#
_cell.length_a   1.000
_cell.length_b   1.000
_cell.length_c   1.000
_cell.angle_alpha   90.00
_cell.angle_beta   90.00
_cell.angle_gamma   90.00
#
_symmetry.space_group_name_H-M   'P 1'
#
loop_
_entity.id
_entity.type
_entity.pdbx_description
1 polymer ?
#
loop_
_entity_poly.entity_id
_entity_poly.type
_entity_poly.pdbx_seq_one_letter_code
_entity_poly.pdbx_strand_id
1 'polypeptide(L)'
;NCSITNNQAQHLQVIKSLTLSRYQESLQEFEVLLSLEAKTLNLTQLVQLQRSQINVGDFYLTLTLHNPSKFDARVYRCKAEGDTPQGTNSSSVVKTEVHYTINSTALVEEIRRLKEDENKDKCFPKKEDITGYYQRSRLHFVANSRIVTELLDPLTLKCFFQVSKLDNFTVQFLYILHETKGVVATMSKNQPVLTTINENNLKNVKGELFENELNDSYIEVTWSHLKSSESGKYFCGAHIIDSKGKSKKLNEMLIVTVATATFDDLVKVIQKLMKQADEDKEKIQENKQKIKNIQEDFDTRQQNLSPFKDILVNGEKDYKEMNTSDSILPDRPCNVNSTKRRLVLNLASGLKVMCDTMTDGGGWIIIQRRIKGMVDFNRDWQEYRDGFGDYNIGEFYLGNENIYKLTSSGNYELRVDLEINYSFYYALYSKFQIMNESNKYKLKISGYLGNATDSLSWHDNLNFSTYKDNKNNIPNCLFKYPGPGGWWFGAGHGSNLNGVWRSDRFNQGINWYGLTGYKKSAYFSEMKIREKY
;
A
#
# COMPACT_ATOMS: atom_id res chain seq x y z
N ASN A 1 29.59 5.68 30.43
CA ASN A 1 29.22 6.09 31.81
C ASN A 1 30.48 5.97 32.67
N CYS A 2 30.83 7.01 33.40
CA CYS A 2 31.94 7.08 34.33
C CYS A 2 31.34 7.37 35.71
N SER A 3 31.31 6.38 36.59
CA SER A 3 30.64 6.49 37.90
C SER A 3 31.48 5.83 38.97
N ILE A 4 31.48 6.41 40.16
CA ILE A 4 32.16 5.82 41.32
C ILE A 4 31.12 5.01 42.10
N THR A 5 31.45 3.75 42.38
CA THR A 5 30.70 2.90 43.31
C THR A 5 31.54 2.64 44.54
N ASN A 6 30.92 2.54 45.72
CA ASN A 6 31.61 2.42 47.00
C ASN A 6 32.63 1.26 47.09
N ASN A 7 32.53 0.25 46.21
CA ASN A 7 33.43 -0.90 46.20
C ASN A 7 34.73 -0.66 45.40
N GLN A 8 34.78 0.30 44.47
CA GLN A 8 35.92 0.51 43.58
C GLN A 8 36.87 1.64 44.01
N ALA A 9 36.43 2.51 44.92
CA ALA A 9 37.20 3.65 45.43
C ALA A 9 37.44 3.59 46.95
N GLN A 10 37.41 2.40 47.57
CA GLN A 10 37.50 2.22 49.03
C GLN A 10 38.76 2.84 49.68
N HIS A 11 39.82 3.07 48.89
CA HIS A 11 41.07 3.67 49.34
C HIS A 11 41.10 5.21 49.22
N LEU A 12 40.06 5.83 48.66
CA LEU A 12 39.89 7.28 48.57
C LEU A 12 38.81 7.71 49.58
N GLN A 13 39.20 8.52 50.56
CA GLN A 13 38.31 9.03 51.60
C GLN A 13 37.50 10.24 51.12
N VAL A 14 38.10 11.10 50.28
CA VAL A 14 37.45 12.28 49.69
C VAL A 14 37.75 12.32 48.20
N ILE A 15 36.71 12.33 47.37
CA ILE A 15 36.83 12.46 45.92
C ILE A 15 36.92 13.96 45.58
N LYS A 16 37.95 14.34 44.82
CA LYS A 16 38.20 15.72 44.36
C LYS A 16 37.67 15.96 42.96
N SER A 17 37.91 15.03 42.04
CA SER A 17 37.50 15.18 40.65
C SER A 17 37.18 13.84 40.00
N LEU A 18 36.34 13.90 38.98
CA LEU A 18 36.01 12.79 38.10
C LEU A 18 36.20 13.21 36.65
N THR A 19 37.04 12.47 35.94
CA THR A 19 37.49 12.83 34.59
C THR A 19 37.18 11.70 33.61
N LEU A 20 36.55 12.05 32.49
CA LEU A 20 36.35 11.15 31.34
C LEU A 20 37.24 11.58 30.19
N SER A 21 38.12 10.68 29.76
CA SER A 21 39.08 10.89 28.69
C SER A 21 38.87 9.89 27.54
N ARG A 22 39.30 10.26 26.33
CA ARG A 22 39.33 9.38 25.15
C ARG A 22 40.76 9.23 24.67
N TYR A 23 41.17 8.01 24.35
CA TYR A 23 42.49 7.74 23.82
C TYR A 23 42.63 8.30 22.40
N GLN A 24 43.70 9.05 22.17
CA GLN A 24 44.01 9.64 20.87
C GLN A 24 45.27 8.98 20.31
N GLU A 25 45.09 8.15 19.29
CA GLU A 25 46.17 7.35 18.70
C GLU A 25 47.30 8.20 18.12
N SER A 26 46.98 9.38 17.57
CA SER A 26 47.98 10.27 16.96
C SER A 26 48.94 10.90 17.97
N LEU A 27 48.51 11.07 19.21
CA LEU A 27 49.30 11.66 20.29
C LEU A 27 49.76 10.62 21.33
N GLN A 28 49.27 9.37 21.22
CA GLN A 28 49.48 8.29 22.19
C GLN A 28 49.09 8.65 23.63
N GLU A 29 48.15 9.57 23.79
CA GLU A 29 47.71 10.08 25.08
C GLU A 29 46.19 10.04 25.23
N PHE A 30 45.72 10.22 26.47
CA PHE A 30 44.30 10.33 26.76
C PHE A 30 43.89 11.81 26.85
N GLU A 31 43.17 12.27 25.84
CA GLU A 31 42.58 13.60 25.80
C GLU A 31 41.40 13.65 26.78
N VAL A 32 41.40 14.62 27.70
CA VAL A 32 40.30 14.82 28.64
C VAL A 32 39.12 15.45 27.91
N LEU A 33 37.98 14.76 27.88
CA LEU A 33 36.76 15.27 27.27
C LEU A 33 35.96 16.10 28.28
N LEU A 34 35.78 15.55 29.48
CA LEU A 34 34.96 16.11 30.55
C LEU A 34 35.67 15.95 31.89
N SER A 35 35.63 17.00 32.71
CA SER A 35 36.12 16.99 34.08
C SER A 35 35.05 17.56 34.99
N LEU A 36 34.72 16.84 36.06
CA LEU A 36 33.78 17.26 37.09
C LEU A 36 34.54 17.46 38.40
N GLU A 37 34.47 18.66 38.96
CA GLU A 37 34.98 18.93 40.29
C GLU A 37 33.93 18.57 41.34
N ALA A 38 34.27 17.64 42.25
CA ALA A 38 33.30 17.04 43.17
C ALA A 38 32.77 18.02 44.23
N LYS A 39 33.56 19.02 44.62
CA LYS A 39 33.19 19.99 45.67
C LYS A 39 32.26 21.09 45.15
N THR A 40 32.49 21.56 43.92
CA THR A 40 31.75 22.67 43.30
C THR A 40 30.67 22.17 42.34
N LEU A 41 30.69 20.87 42.00
CA LEU A 41 29.91 20.25 40.92
C LEU A 41 30.11 20.96 39.58
N ASN A 42 31.23 21.66 39.41
CA ASN A 42 31.53 22.37 38.19
C ASN A 42 32.00 21.38 37.10
N LEU A 43 31.27 21.38 35.99
CA LEU A 43 31.59 20.57 34.82
C LEU A 43 32.38 21.40 33.82
N THR A 44 33.63 21.02 33.58
CA THR A 44 34.46 21.59 32.52
C THR A 44 34.45 20.67 31.31
N GLN A 45 33.92 21.18 30.20
CA GLN A 45 34.03 20.54 28.88
C GLN A 45 35.25 21.08 28.15
N LEU A 46 36.25 20.23 27.93
CA LEU A 46 37.52 20.62 27.31
C LEU A 46 37.55 20.35 25.80
N VAL A 47 36.62 19.53 25.30
CA VAL A 47 36.46 19.22 23.88
C VAL A 47 35.01 19.42 23.45
N GLN A 48 34.78 20.17 22.37
CA GLN A 48 33.45 20.40 21.83
C GLN A 48 32.92 19.14 21.11
N LEU A 49 31.85 18.55 21.63
CA LEU A 49 31.26 17.31 21.12
C LEU A 49 29.94 17.60 20.41
N GLN A 50 29.88 17.40 19.09
CA GLN A 50 28.66 17.60 18.32
C GLN A 50 27.62 16.52 18.65
N ARG A 51 26.35 16.93 18.80
CA ARG A 51 25.20 16.03 19.03
C ARG A 51 25.44 15.06 20.20
N SER A 52 25.84 15.60 21.34
CA SER A 52 26.07 14.82 22.56
C SER A 52 25.22 15.33 23.71
N GLN A 53 24.86 14.43 24.62
CA GLN A 53 24.19 14.76 25.86
C GLN A 53 25.10 14.39 27.04
N ILE A 54 25.25 15.33 27.98
CA ILE A 54 26.06 15.15 29.17
C ILE A 54 25.14 15.21 30.39
N ASN A 55 25.13 14.15 31.19
CA ASN A 55 24.41 14.11 32.45
C ASN A 55 25.41 13.98 33.60
N VAL A 56 25.19 14.78 34.64
CA VAL A 56 26.04 14.88 35.84
C VAL A 56 25.20 14.60 37.07
N GLY A 57 25.76 13.85 38.02
CA GLY A 57 25.22 13.71 39.36
C GLY A 57 26.34 13.54 40.38
N ASP A 58 26.00 13.39 41.66
CA ASP A 58 26.92 13.53 42.80
C ASP A 58 28.17 12.63 42.73
N PHE A 59 28.15 11.52 41.99
CA PHE A 59 29.31 10.64 41.79
C PHE A 59 29.36 9.97 40.41
N TYR A 60 28.76 10.60 39.39
CA TYR A 60 28.85 10.07 38.03
C TYR A 60 28.78 11.14 36.94
N LEU A 61 29.37 10.77 35.82
CA LEU A 61 29.40 11.53 34.59
C LEU A 61 29.05 10.60 33.42
N THR A 62 27.99 10.93 32.70
CA THR A 62 27.55 10.20 31.52
C THR A 62 27.66 11.06 30.29
N LEU A 63 28.46 10.61 29.32
CA LEU A 63 28.52 11.14 27.97
C LEU A 63 27.75 10.21 27.04
N THR A 64 26.76 10.75 26.35
CA THR A 64 26.00 10.06 25.29
C THR A 64 26.32 10.73 23.96
N LEU A 65 26.88 9.98 23.01
CA LEU A 65 27.11 10.45 21.64
C LEU A 65 25.93 10.01 20.76
N HIS A 66 25.22 10.96 20.15
CA HIS A 66 24.17 10.63 19.19
C HIS A 66 24.77 10.51 17.79
N ASN A 67 24.48 9.39 17.11
CA ASN A 67 25.02 9.00 15.80
C ASN A 67 26.56 8.82 15.80
N PRO A 68 27.11 7.91 16.63
CA PRO A 68 28.54 7.67 16.69
C PRO A 68 29.06 7.08 15.37
N SER A 69 30.25 7.51 14.98
CA SER A 69 30.95 7.04 13.79
C SER A 69 32.03 6.03 14.14
N LYS A 70 32.68 5.42 13.13
CA LYS A 70 33.87 4.60 13.34
C LYS A 70 34.99 5.36 14.09
N PHE A 71 35.04 6.69 13.97
CA PHE A 71 36.02 7.52 14.68
C PHE A 71 35.81 7.55 16.19
N ASP A 72 34.58 7.32 16.65
CA ASP A 72 34.21 7.34 18.07
C ASP A 72 34.45 6.00 18.77
N ALA A 73 34.70 4.93 18.02
CA ALA A 73 35.12 3.63 18.56
C ALA A 73 36.59 3.66 18.97
N ARG A 74 36.82 4.13 20.20
CA ARG A 74 38.15 4.24 20.82
C ARG A 74 38.12 3.68 22.24
N VAL A 75 39.30 3.65 22.86
CA VAL A 75 39.42 3.36 24.29
C VAL A 75 39.08 4.61 25.09
N TYR A 76 38.11 4.50 25.99
CA TYR A 76 37.75 5.55 26.93
C TYR A 76 38.30 5.24 28.31
N ARG A 77 38.64 6.29 29.06
CA ARG A 77 39.21 6.19 30.40
C ARG A 77 38.41 7.05 31.37
N CYS A 78 37.94 6.43 32.45
CA CYS A 78 37.35 7.11 33.59
C CYS A 78 38.42 7.17 34.71
N LYS A 79 38.69 8.36 35.24
CA LYS A 79 39.66 8.57 36.31
C LYS A 79 39.02 9.36 37.45
N ALA A 80 39.09 8.84 38.66
CA ALA A 80 38.72 9.54 39.89
C ALA A 80 39.99 9.90 40.65
N GLU A 81 40.09 11.15 41.11
CA GLU A 81 41.19 11.62 41.96
C GLU A 81 40.66 12.02 43.32
N GLY A 82 41.42 11.73 44.38
CA GLY A 82 40.99 12.00 45.74
C GLY A 82 42.12 11.83 46.75
N ASP A 83 41.82 12.12 48.02
CA ASP A 83 42.75 11.91 49.12
C ASP A 83 42.54 10.52 49.74
N THR A 84 43.65 9.85 50.07
CA THR A 84 43.64 8.65 50.91
C THR A 84 43.36 9.00 52.37
N PRO A 85 43.07 8.01 53.23
CA PRO A 85 42.92 8.23 54.67
C PRO A 85 44.12 8.89 55.36
N GLN A 86 45.32 8.82 54.76
CA GLN A 86 46.54 9.48 55.26
C GLN A 86 46.74 10.90 54.69
N GLY A 87 45.78 11.43 53.93
CA GLY A 87 45.83 12.77 53.33
C GLY A 87 46.73 12.90 52.10
N THR A 88 47.13 11.78 51.48
CA THR A 88 47.93 11.79 50.24
C THR A 88 47.03 11.68 49.01
N ASN A 89 47.35 12.44 47.95
CA ASN A 89 46.62 12.36 46.68
C ASN A 89 46.83 10.99 46.02
N SER A 90 45.73 10.33 45.65
CA SER A 90 45.75 9.10 44.88
C SER A 90 44.67 9.13 43.79
N SER A 91 44.75 8.22 42.82
CA SER A 91 43.80 8.15 41.72
C SER A 91 43.42 6.72 41.37
N SER A 92 42.13 6.52 41.05
CA SER A 92 41.58 5.29 40.53
C SER A 92 41.26 5.44 39.05
N VAL A 93 41.61 4.45 38.23
CA VAL A 93 41.47 4.51 36.77
C VAL A 93 40.82 3.23 36.23
N VAL A 94 39.82 3.38 35.36
CA VAL A 94 39.20 2.28 34.62
C VAL A 94 39.19 2.63 33.12
N LYS A 95 39.42 1.62 32.27
CA LYS A 95 39.39 1.76 30.81
C LYS A 95 38.33 0.84 30.21
N THR A 96 37.71 1.28 29.12
CA THR A 96 36.74 0.50 28.36
C THR A 96 36.98 0.72 26.86
N GLU A 97 37.08 -0.36 26.10
CA GLU A 97 37.19 -0.32 24.65
C GLU A 97 35.80 -0.33 24.02
N VAL A 98 35.60 0.53 23.02
CA VAL A 98 34.36 0.62 22.26
C VAL A 98 34.64 0.17 20.83
N HIS A 99 33.90 -0.83 20.36
CA HIS A 99 34.01 -1.35 19.00
C HIS A 99 32.89 -0.82 18.10
N TYR A 100 33.23 -0.46 16.86
CA TYR A 100 32.26 -0.09 15.83
C TYR A 100 31.96 -1.28 14.93
N THR A 101 30.69 -1.66 14.82
CA THR A 101 30.21 -2.65 13.86
C THR A 101 29.09 -2.04 13.02
N ILE A 102 29.09 -2.31 11.71
CA ILE A 102 28.01 -1.87 10.84
C ILE A 102 26.84 -2.84 11.07
N ASN A 103 25.80 -2.40 11.75
CA ASN A 103 24.58 -3.16 11.88
C ASN A 103 23.76 -3.05 10.59
N SER A 104 24.10 -3.88 9.60
CA SER A 104 23.39 -3.96 8.32
C SER A 104 21.92 -4.37 8.48
N THR A 105 21.52 -4.92 9.64
CA THR A 105 20.15 -5.38 9.91
C THR A 105 19.13 -4.24 9.95
N ALA A 106 19.46 -3.13 10.61
CA ALA A 106 18.56 -1.96 10.71
C ALA A 106 18.42 -1.23 9.37
N LEU A 107 19.52 -1.16 8.60
CA LEU A 107 19.51 -0.60 7.25
C LEU A 107 18.74 -1.51 6.27
N VAL A 108 18.86 -2.84 6.41
CA VAL A 108 18.11 -3.83 5.63
C VAL A 108 16.63 -3.85 5.99
N GLU A 109 16.25 -3.58 7.24
CA GLU A 109 14.84 -3.44 7.64
C GLU A 109 14.21 -2.14 7.13
N GLU A 110 14.96 -1.03 7.12
CA GLU A 110 14.47 0.21 6.52
C GLU A 110 14.43 0.12 4.97
N ILE A 111 15.40 -0.57 4.36
CA ILE A 111 15.33 -0.96 2.93
C ILE A 111 14.15 -1.93 2.67
N ARG A 112 13.84 -2.88 3.57
CA ARG A 112 12.67 -3.78 3.46
C ARG A 112 11.37 -2.98 3.51
N ARG A 113 11.29 -1.95 4.34
CA ARG A 113 10.13 -1.05 4.44
C ARG A 113 9.96 -0.17 3.20
N LEU A 114 11.07 0.19 2.55
CA LEU A 114 11.08 1.02 1.33
C LEU A 114 10.99 0.20 0.02
N LYS A 115 11.32 -1.10 0.03
CA LYS A 115 11.27 -2.00 -1.16
C LYS A 115 9.93 -2.70 -1.39
N GLU A 116 8.91 -2.50 -0.57
CA GLU A 116 7.57 -3.02 -0.88
C GLU A 116 6.82 -2.23 -1.97
N ASP A 117 7.42 -1.17 -2.55
CA ASP A 117 6.76 -0.32 -3.55
C ASP A 117 7.48 -0.14 -4.90
N GLU A 118 8.43 -1.00 -5.29
CA GLU A 118 9.18 -0.80 -6.55
C GLU A 118 9.46 -2.03 -7.44
N ASN A 119 8.61 -3.06 -7.41
CA ASN A 119 8.69 -4.12 -8.43
C ASN A 119 7.32 -4.55 -8.95
N LYS A 120 6.68 -3.69 -9.76
CA LYS A 120 5.71 -4.11 -10.79
C LYS A 120 5.66 -3.22 -12.04
N ASP A 121 6.73 -2.48 -12.34
CA ASP A 121 6.89 -1.84 -13.65
C ASP A 121 8.22 -2.25 -14.27
N LYS A 122 8.15 -3.30 -15.08
CA LYS A 122 9.00 -3.56 -16.25
C LYS A 122 8.39 -4.73 -17.00
N CYS A 123 7.59 -4.40 -18.02
CA CYS A 123 7.32 -5.34 -19.10
C CYS A 123 8.64 -5.70 -19.78
N PHE A 124 8.79 -6.98 -20.09
CA PHE A 124 9.78 -7.49 -21.03
C PHE A 124 9.61 -6.81 -22.40
N PRO A 125 10.69 -6.69 -23.19
CA PRO A 125 10.64 -6.06 -24.50
C PRO A 125 9.61 -6.72 -25.41
N LYS A 126 9.08 -5.87 -26.32
CA LYS A 126 8.24 -6.23 -27.46
C LYS A 126 8.77 -7.49 -28.15
N LYS A 127 7.86 -8.26 -28.76
CA LYS A 127 8.19 -9.25 -29.80
C LYS A 127 9.18 -8.63 -30.78
N GLU A 128 10.44 -9.01 -30.66
CA GLU A 128 11.33 -9.04 -31.81
C GLU A 128 10.93 -10.27 -32.61
N ASP A 129 10.68 -10.05 -33.90
CA ASP A 129 10.51 -11.11 -34.87
C ASP A 129 11.75 -12.01 -34.83
N ILE A 130 11.61 -13.20 -34.24
CA ILE A 130 12.56 -14.28 -34.45
C ILE A 130 12.27 -14.83 -35.85
N THR A 131 12.73 -14.10 -36.86
CA THR A 131 12.95 -14.64 -38.19
C THR A 131 14.19 -15.53 -38.13
N GLY A 132 13.98 -16.82 -38.38
CA GLY A 132 15.01 -17.74 -38.86
C GLY A 132 15.97 -18.31 -37.82
N TYR A 133 15.64 -19.50 -37.31
CA TYR A 133 16.41 -20.75 -37.44
C TYR A 133 15.99 -21.73 -36.32
N TYR A 134 15.30 -22.82 -36.70
CA TYR A 134 14.99 -24.03 -35.92
C TYR A 134 14.48 -23.87 -34.46
N GLN A 135 13.16 -23.72 -34.26
CA GLN A 135 12.54 -24.12 -32.98
C GLN A 135 11.92 -25.53 -33.11
N ARG A 136 12.69 -26.55 -32.70
CA ARG A 136 12.24 -27.96 -32.58
C ARG A 136 11.70 -28.30 -31.18
N SER A 137 11.75 -27.39 -30.20
CA SER A 137 11.33 -27.66 -28.80
C SER A 137 10.05 -26.91 -28.45
N ARG A 138 9.06 -27.62 -27.88
CA ARG A 138 7.77 -27.07 -27.41
C ARG A 138 7.81 -26.66 -25.93
N LEU A 139 8.86 -27.06 -25.23
CA LEU A 139 9.08 -26.70 -23.85
C LEU A 139 9.95 -25.45 -23.83
N HIS A 140 9.58 -24.47 -23.01
CA HIS A 140 10.29 -23.20 -22.87
C HIS A 140 10.58 -22.94 -21.41
N PHE A 141 11.77 -22.44 -21.14
CA PHE A 141 12.19 -22.04 -19.80
C PHE A 141 12.78 -20.65 -19.83
N VAL A 142 12.19 -19.74 -19.04
CA VAL A 142 12.57 -18.32 -19.02
C VAL A 142 12.77 -17.83 -17.58
N ALA A 143 13.70 -16.89 -17.42
CA ALA A 143 13.98 -16.20 -16.16
C ALA A 143 13.85 -14.68 -16.36
N ASN A 144 13.45 -13.95 -15.33
CA ASN A 144 13.40 -12.48 -15.39
C ASN A 144 14.79 -11.84 -15.49
N SER A 145 15.80 -12.49 -14.92
CA SER A 145 17.22 -12.18 -15.17
C SER A 145 18.05 -13.46 -15.01
N ARG A 146 19.17 -13.54 -15.73
CA ARG A 146 20.18 -14.61 -15.56
C ARG A 146 21.24 -14.25 -14.51
N ILE A 147 21.37 -12.96 -14.20
CA ILE A 147 22.28 -12.44 -13.17
C ILE A 147 21.42 -11.64 -12.19
N VAL A 148 21.42 -12.06 -10.93
CA VAL A 148 20.55 -11.49 -9.89
C VAL A 148 21.41 -11.01 -8.75
N THR A 149 21.17 -9.79 -8.28
CA THR A 149 21.93 -9.24 -7.15
C THR A 149 21.33 -9.74 -5.83
N GLU A 150 22.17 -10.37 -5.02
CA GLU A 150 21.80 -10.98 -3.74
C GLU A 150 21.04 -9.99 -2.84
N LEU A 151 19.94 -10.44 -2.23
CA LEU A 151 19.02 -9.64 -1.39
C LEU A 151 18.39 -8.39 -2.04
N LEU A 152 18.80 -8.00 -3.25
CA LEU A 152 18.35 -6.79 -3.91
C LEU A 152 17.32 -7.06 -5.00
N ASP A 153 17.58 -8.06 -5.85
CA ASP A 153 16.75 -8.36 -7.02
C ASP A 153 15.94 -9.64 -6.80
N PRO A 154 14.65 -9.68 -7.18
CA PRO A 154 13.88 -10.92 -7.19
C PRO A 154 14.24 -11.79 -8.39
N LEU A 155 14.13 -13.12 -8.25
CA LEU A 155 14.22 -14.07 -9.35
C LEU A 155 12.85 -14.69 -9.59
N THR A 156 12.40 -14.70 -10.84
CA THR A 156 11.21 -15.43 -11.28
C THR A 156 11.61 -16.38 -12.39
N LEU A 157 11.37 -17.66 -12.18
CA LEU A 157 11.56 -18.73 -13.16
C LEU A 157 10.21 -19.22 -13.65
N LYS A 158 10.03 -19.28 -14.97
CA LYS A 158 8.80 -19.75 -15.60
C LYS A 158 9.12 -20.82 -16.64
N CYS A 159 8.56 -22.00 -16.41
CA CYS A 159 8.66 -23.17 -17.27
C CYS A 159 7.28 -23.40 -17.90
N PHE A 160 7.17 -23.38 -19.22
CA PHE A 160 5.89 -23.55 -19.91
C PHE A 160 6.02 -24.42 -21.15
N PHE A 161 4.98 -25.21 -21.39
CA PHE A 161 4.85 -26.08 -22.55
C PHE A 161 3.84 -25.47 -23.52
N GLN A 162 4.32 -25.12 -24.71
CA GLN A 162 3.54 -24.46 -25.74
C GLN A 162 2.69 -25.46 -26.53
N VAL A 163 1.38 -25.21 -26.56
CA VAL A 163 0.42 -26.06 -27.26
C VAL A 163 0.38 -25.70 -28.75
N SER A 164 0.30 -26.72 -29.62
CA SER A 164 0.22 -26.55 -31.07
C SER A 164 -0.96 -27.36 -31.62
N LYS A 165 -1.76 -26.74 -32.50
CA LYS A 165 -2.98 -27.31 -33.12
C LYS A 165 -2.76 -28.55 -34.00
N LEU A 166 -1.51 -28.94 -34.22
CA LEU A 166 -1.14 -29.98 -35.20
C LEU A 166 -0.85 -31.35 -34.57
N ASP A 167 -0.72 -31.47 -33.24
CA ASP A 167 -0.46 -32.77 -32.60
C ASP A 167 -1.14 -32.92 -31.23
N ASN A 168 -1.81 -34.05 -31.04
CA ASN A 168 -2.46 -34.44 -29.79
C ASN A 168 -1.44 -34.99 -28.76
N PHE A 169 -0.87 -34.11 -27.93
CA PHE A 169 -0.08 -34.49 -26.76
C PHE A 169 -0.74 -34.01 -25.47
N THR A 170 -0.70 -34.83 -24.43
CA THR A 170 -1.16 -34.45 -23.08
C THR A 170 0.03 -34.30 -22.15
N VAL A 171 0.10 -33.17 -21.42
CA VAL A 171 1.13 -32.95 -20.40
C VAL A 171 0.70 -33.64 -19.11
N GLN A 172 1.49 -34.60 -18.64
CA GLN A 172 1.20 -35.36 -17.42
C GLN A 172 1.77 -34.69 -16.17
N PHE A 173 3.01 -34.20 -16.28
CA PHE A 173 3.65 -33.44 -15.22
C PHE A 173 4.69 -32.45 -15.75
N LEU A 174 4.84 -31.34 -15.03
CA LEU A 174 5.83 -30.28 -15.23
C LEU A 174 6.65 -30.11 -13.95
N TYR A 175 7.95 -29.88 -14.07
CA TYR A 175 8.79 -29.63 -12.91
C TYR A 175 9.90 -28.62 -13.20
N ILE A 176 10.31 -27.91 -12.15
CA ILE A 176 11.54 -27.15 -12.09
C ILE A 176 12.47 -27.83 -11.09
N LEU A 177 13.71 -28.08 -11.49
CA LEU A 177 14.73 -28.73 -10.68
C LEU A 177 15.98 -27.84 -10.63
N HIS A 178 16.59 -27.75 -9.45
CA HIS A 178 17.90 -27.16 -9.26
C HIS A 178 18.95 -28.26 -9.16
N GLU A 179 20.11 -28.09 -9.79
CA GLU A 179 21.14 -29.14 -9.89
C GLU A 179 21.59 -29.71 -8.54
N THR A 180 21.68 -28.88 -7.49
CA THR A 180 22.10 -29.31 -6.15
C THR A 180 20.95 -29.42 -5.14
N LYS A 181 19.86 -28.65 -5.31
CA LYS A 181 18.75 -28.59 -4.34
C LYS A 181 17.62 -29.56 -4.70
N GLY A 182 17.71 -30.24 -5.85
CA GLY A 182 16.69 -31.18 -6.31
C GLY A 182 15.45 -30.46 -6.83
N VAL A 183 14.30 -31.12 -6.72
CA VAL A 183 13.02 -30.58 -7.22
C VAL A 183 12.69 -29.29 -6.47
N VAL A 184 12.50 -28.20 -7.20
CA VAL A 184 12.09 -26.90 -6.66
C VAL A 184 10.58 -26.83 -6.58
N ALA A 185 9.93 -27.15 -7.70
CA ALA A 185 8.48 -27.18 -7.82
C ALA A 185 8.09 -28.25 -8.83
N THR A 186 7.04 -29.00 -8.53
CA THR A 186 6.49 -30.02 -9.42
C THR A 186 4.98 -29.89 -9.47
N MET A 187 4.40 -30.28 -10.59
CA MET A 187 2.96 -30.25 -10.77
C MET A 187 2.54 -31.44 -11.62
N SER A 188 1.56 -32.19 -11.11
CA SER A 188 0.94 -33.34 -11.76
C SER A 188 -0.48 -33.00 -12.18
N LYS A 189 -1.03 -33.75 -13.12
CA LYS A 189 -2.44 -33.63 -13.54
C LYS A 189 -3.37 -33.62 -12.32
N ASN A 190 -4.23 -32.61 -12.21
CA ASN A 190 -5.21 -32.41 -11.14
C ASN A 190 -4.63 -32.33 -9.71
N GLN A 191 -3.35 -31.99 -9.56
CA GLN A 191 -2.71 -31.76 -8.27
C GLN A 191 -2.20 -30.32 -8.16
N PRO A 192 -2.28 -29.68 -6.97
CA PRO A 192 -1.67 -28.38 -6.75
C PRO A 192 -0.15 -28.47 -6.93
N VAL A 193 0.49 -27.34 -7.23
CA VAL A 193 1.95 -27.29 -7.32
C VAL A 193 2.56 -27.66 -5.97
N LEU A 194 3.36 -28.72 -5.96
CA LEU A 194 4.09 -29.18 -4.78
C LEU A 194 5.50 -28.60 -4.82
N THR A 195 5.88 -27.91 -3.75
CA THR A 195 7.23 -27.43 -3.53
C THR A 195 7.92 -28.33 -2.52
N THR A 196 9.02 -28.96 -2.92
CA THR A 196 9.84 -29.79 -2.03
C THR A 196 10.85 -28.98 -1.21
N ILE A 197 11.00 -27.69 -1.53
CA ILE A 197 11.91 -26.77 -0.84
C ILE A 197 11.10 -25.92 0.13
N ASN A 198 11.19 -26.24 1.43
CA ASN A 198 10.54 -25.49 2.51
C ASN A 198 11.42 -24.29 2.92
N GLU A 199 11.67 -23.37 1.98
CA GLU A 199 12.48 -22.17 2.22
C GLU A 199 11.58 -20.94 2.45
N ASN A 200 11.75 -20.26 3.59
CA ASN A 200 11.05 -19.00 3.95
C ASN A 200 11.21 -17.85 2.92
N ASN A 201 12.00 -18.02 1.86
CA ASN A 201 12.30 -17.03 0.82
C ASN A 201 11.46 -17.19 -0.46
N LEU A 202 10.72 -18.31 -0.59
CA LEU A 202 9.81 -18.57 -1.70
C LEU A 202 8.50 -17.79 -1.46
N LYS A 203 8.29 -16.67 -2.16
CA LYS A 203 7.11 -15.83 -1.93
C LYS A 203 5.89 -16.24 -2.74
N ASN A 204 6.08 -16.77 -3.95
CA ASN A 204 4.98 -17.13 -4.83
C ASN A 204 5.33 -18.36 -5.68
N VAL A 205 4.46 -19.37 -5.65
CA VAL A 205 4.50 -20.53 -6.55
C VAL A 205 3.13 -20.70 -7.17
N LYS A 206 3.08 -20.76 -8.50
CA LYS A 206 1.85 -20.89 -9.27
C LYS A 206 2.09 -21.83 -10.43
N GLY A 207 1.05 -22.56 -10.85
CA GLY A 207 1.14 -23.41 -12.02
C GLY A 207 -0.24 -23.96 -12.37
N GLU A 208 -0.42 -24.26 -13.65
CA GLU A 208 -1.65 -24.84 -14.17
C GLU A 208 -1.32 -25.77 -15.35
N LEU A 209 -1.89 -26.98 -15.33
CA LEU A 209 -1.83 -27.93 -16.44
C LEU A 209 -3.15 -27.86 -17.20
N PHE A 210 -3.07 -27.57 -18.48
CA PHE A 210 -4.23 -27.45 -19.36
C PHE A 210 -4.36 -28.71 -20.24
N GLU A 211 -5.56 -29.30 -20.28
CA GLU A 211 -5.88 -30.44 -21.15
C GLU A 211 -6.31 -30.01 -22.56
N ASN A 212 -6.71 -28.75 -22.71
CA ASN A 212 -7.31 -28.19 -23.91
C ASN A 212 -6.27 -27.59 -24.87
N GLU A 213 -6.52 -27.73 -26.18
CA GLU A 213 -5.62 -27.33 -27.28
C GLU A 213 -5.39 -25.81 -27.42
N LEU A 214 -5.81 -25.01 -26.43
CA LEU A 214 -5.83 -23.55 -26.49
C LEU A 214 -4.92 -22.85 -25.47
N ASN A 215 -4.51 -23.52 -24.39
CA ASN A 215 -3.78 -22.88 -23.30
C ASN A 215 -2.46 -23.61 -23.00
N ASP A 216 -1.39 -22.84 -22.81
CA ASP A 216 -0.06 -23.36 -22.48
C ASP A 216 0.01 -23.79 -21.02
N SER A 217 0.44 -25.02 -20.77
CA SER A 217 0.67 -25.53 -19.41
C SER A 217 1.93 -24.90 -18.83
N TYR A 218 1.91 -24.41 -17.59
CA TYR A 218 3.07 -23.71 -17.02
C TYR A 218 3.22 -23.90 -15.51
N ILE A 219 4.46 -23.71 -15.03
CA ILE A 219 4.84 -23.61 -13.62
C ILE A 219 5.78 -22.40 -13.44
N GLU A 220 5.51 -21.59 -12.42
CA GLU A 220 6.20 -20.33 -12.13
C GLU A 220 6.56 -20.25 -10.64
N VAL A 221 7.82 -19.90 -10.36
CA VAL A 221 8.38 -19.79 -9.01
C VAL A 221 9.10 -18.46 -8.86
N THR A 222 8.80 -17.71 -7.79
CA THR A 222 9.43 -16.42 -7.48
C THR A 222 10.08 -16.40 -6.10
N TRP A 223 11.35 -16.01 -6.06
CA TRP A 223 12.12 -15.71 -4.86
C TRP A 223 12.25 -14.20 -4.67
N SER A 224 12.04 -13.73 -3.44
CA SER A 224 12.29 -12.32 -3.09
C SER A 224 13.64 -12.09 -2.42
N HIS A 225 14.27 -13.14 -1.89
CA HIS A 225 15.50 -13.05 -1.10
C HIS A 225 16.44 -14.19 -1.49
N LEU A 226 17.12 -14.06 -2.62
CA LEU A 226 18.13 -15.03 -3.02
C LEU A 226 19.41 -14.78 -2.24
N LYS A 227 20.09 -15.86 -1.90
CA LYS A 227 21.46 -15.90 -1.43
C LYS A 227 22.35 -16.41 -2.57
N SER A 228 23.66 -16.32 -2.37
CA SER A 228 24.64 -16.90 -3.31
C SER A 228 24.44 -18.41 -3.55
N SER A 229 23.89 -19.15 -2.57
CA SER A 229 23.66 -20.60 -2.65
C SER A 229 22.49 -21.02 -3.56
N GLU A 230 21.68 -20.07 -4.03
CA GLU A 230 20.65 -20.28 -5.05
C GLU A 230 21.18 -20.14 -6.49
N SER A 231 22.47 -19.87 -6.66
CA SER A 231 23.14 -19.92 -7.97
C SER A 231 23.26 -21.36 -8.47
N GLY A 232 23.09 -21.54 -9.77
CA GLY A 232 23.29 -22.83 -10.41
C GLY A 232 22.46 -23.04 -11.64
N LYS A 233 22.47 -24.29 -12.12
CA LYS A 233 21.65 -24.76 -13.24
C LYS A 233 20.26 -25.13 -12.76
N TYR A 234 19.28 -24.50 -13.39
CA TYR A 234 17.88 -24.84 -13.26
C TYR A 234 17.44 -25.60 -14.51
N PHE A 235 16.62 -26.63 -14.31
CA PHE A 235 16.08 -27.48 -15.35
C PHE A 235 14.55 -27.41 -15.30
N CYS A 236 13.95 -27.09 -16.44
CA CYS A 236 12.52 -27.21 -16.68
C CYS A 236 12.29 -28.53 -17.41
N GLY A 237 11.43 -29.39 -16.88
CA GLY A 237 11.12 -30.67 -17.50
C GLY A 237 9.63 -30.90 -17.64
N ALA A 238 9.23 -31.47 -18.76
CA ALA A 238 7.86 -31.86 -19.05
C ALA A 238 7.80 -33.33 -19.48
N HIS A 239 6.83 -34.04 -18.93
CA HIS A 239 6.49 -35.39 -19.37
C HIS A 239 5.17 -35.35 -20.11
N ILE A 240 5.20 -35.77 -21.36
CA ILE A 240 4.06 -35.73 -22.27
C ILE A 240 3.72 -37.14 -22.76
N ILE A 241 2.44 -37.40 -22.99
CA ILE A 241 1.95 -38.62 -23.62
C ILE A 241 1.32 -38.25 -24.95
N ASP A 242 1.73 -38.93 -26.02
CA ASP A 242 1.14 -38.75 -27.35
C ASP A 242 -0.21 -39.46 -27.49
N SER A 243 -0.93 -39.18 -28.57
CA SER A 243 -2.23 -39.80 -28.87
C SER A 243 -2.20 -41.33 -29.02
N LYS A 244 -1.02 -41.93 -29.18
CA LYS A 244 -0.79 -43.38 -29.26
C LYS A 244 -0.38 -43.99 -27.91
N GLY A 245 -0.37 -43.19 -26.84
CA GLY A 245 0.00 -43.62 -25.48
C GLY A 245 1.51 -43.69 -25.23
N LYS A 246 2.35 -43.21 -26.14
CA LYS A 246 3.81 -43.20 -25.96
C LYS A 246 4.23 -41.99 -25.13
N SER A 247 4.94 -42.26 -24.03
CA SER A 247 5.52 -41.22 -23.18
C SER A 247 6.78 -40.62 -23.79
N LYS A 248 6.92 -39.31 -23.74
CA LYS A 248 8.11 -38.55 -24.12
C LYS A 248 8.47 -37.56 -23.01
N LYS A 249 9.76 -37.41 -22.74
CA LYS A 249 10.28 -36.43 -21.78
C LYS A 249 11.01 -35.31 -22.53
N LEU A 250 10.73 -34.07 -22.17
CA LEU A 250 11.36 -32.87 -22.70
C LEU A 250 12.01 -32.12 -21.54
N ASN A 251 13.20 -31.55 -21.77
CA ASN A 251 13.90 -30.75 -20.78
C ASN A 251 14.53 -29.53 -21.43
N GLU A 252 14.48 -28.40 -20.75
CA GLU A 252 15.20 -27.15 -21.05
C GLU A 252 16.01 -26.73 -19.83
N MET A 253 17.10 -26.00 -20.03
CA MET A 253 18.02 -25.60 -18.96
C MET A 253 18.35 -24.11 -19.02
N LEU A 254 18.43 -23.49 -17.85
CA LEU A 254 18.93 -22.14 -17.66
C LEU A 254 19.98 -22.10 -16.55
N ILE A 255 20.93 -21.17 -16.69
CA ILE A 255 21.92 -20.89 -15.66
C ILE A 255 21.53 -19.56 -15.01
N VAL A 256 21.44 -19.55 -13.69
CA VAL A 256 21.22 -18.34 -12.89
C VAL A 256 22.41 -18.14 -11.97
N THR A 257 22.95 -16.92 -11.99
CA THR A 257 24.05 -16.50 -11.14
C THR A 257 23.55 -15.45 -10.15
N VAL A 258 23.68 -15.72 -8.85
CA VAL A 258 23.42 -14.76 -7.78
C VAL A 258 24.74 -14.10 -7.38
N ALA A 259 24.88 -12.83 -7.71
CA ALA A 259 26.08 -12.05 -7.41
C ALA A 259 25.89 -11.25 -6.11
N THR A 260 26.94 -11.17 -5.29
CA THR A 260 26.94 -10.33 -4.08
C THR A 260 26.75 -8.85 -4.45
N ALA A 261 25.93 -8.13 -3.69
CA ALA A 261 25.73 -6.70 -3.91
C ALA A 261 27.06 -5.92 -3.79
N THR A 262 27.35 -5.07 -4.76
CA THR A 262 28.54 -4.19 -4.70
C THR A 262 28.21 -2.87 -4.00
N PHE A 263 29.24 -2.14 -3.60
CA PHE A 263 29.08 -0.78 -3.06
C PHE A 263 28.36 0.14 -4.05
N ASP A 264 28.67 0.04 -5.35
CA ASP A 264 28.01 0.85 -6.39
C ASP A 264 26.53 0.53 -6.52
N ASP A 265 26.14 -0.74 -6.35
CA ASP A 265 24.72 -1.14 -6.37
C ASP A 265 23.98 -0.57 -5.16
N LEU A 266 24.63 -0.50 -3.99
CA LEU A 266 24.09 0.17 -2.81
C LEU A 266 23.98 1.68 -3.00
N VAL A 267 24.98 2.32 -3.63
CA VAL A 267 24.95 3.75 -3.95
C VAL A 267 23.78 4.07 -4.90
N LYS A 268 23.53 3.25 -5.92
CA LYS A 268 22.37 3.42 -6.82
C LYS A 268 21.04 3.34 -6.07
N VAL A 269 20.92 2.42 -5.12
CA VAL A 269 19.72 2.31 -4.26
C VAL A 269 19.57 3.58 -3.41
N ILE A 270 20.64 4.05 -2.78
CA ILE A 270 20.62 5.27 -1.97
C ILE A 270 20.25 6.49 -2.81
N GLN A 271 20.83 6.66 -4.00
CA GLN A 271 20.50 7.75 -4.91
C GLN A 271 19.02 7.74 -5.31
N LYS A 272 18.47 6.55 -5.55
CA LYS A 272 17.05 6.39 -5.86
C LYS A 272 16.16 6.78 -4.68
N LEU A 273 16.53 6.35 -3.47
CA LEU A 273 15.82 6.71 -2.24
C LEU A 273 15.90 8.21 -1.94
N MET A 274 17.06 8.83 -2.17
CA MET A 274 17.23 10.28 -2.01
C MET A 274 16.32 11.05 -2.97
N LYS A 275 16.27 10.64 -4.24
CA LYS A 275 15.36 11.24 -5.22
C LYS A 275 13.89 11.12 -4.79
N GLN A 276 13.49 9.94 -4.30
CA GLN A 276 12.13 9.73 -3.79
C GLN A 276 11.83 10.64 -2.59
N ALA A 277 12.78 10.76 -1.66
CA ALA A 277 12.65 11.61 -0.49
C ALA A 277 12.53 13.10 -0.87
N ASP A 278 13.27 13.55 -1.89
CA ASP A 278 13.18 14.90 -2.42
C ASP A 278 11.82 15.17 -3.07
N GLU A 279 11.32 14.23 -3.89
CA GLU A 279 9.97 14.32 -4.48
C GLU A 279 8.88 14.36 -3.42
N ASP A 280 9.00 13.58 -2.34
CA ASP A 280 8.03 13.57 -1.26
C ASP A 280 8.11 14.83 -0.39
N LYS A 281 9.30 15.40 -0.22
CA LYS A 281 9.50 16.71 0.44
C LYS A 281 8.80 17.83 -0.32
N GLU A 282 8.89 17.85 -1.66
CA GLU A 282 8.19 18.83 -2.48
C GLU A 282 6.66 18.73 -2.31
N LYS A 283 6.12 17.50 -2.32
CA LYS A 283 4.68 17.25 -2.08
C LYS A 283 4.25 17.73 -0.69
N ILE A 284 5.08 17.51 0.34
CA ILE A 284 4.82 17.99 1.71
C ILE A 284 4.78 19.52 1.74
N GLN A 285 5.70 20.20 1.05
CA GLN A 285 5.74 21.65 0.99
C GLN A 285 4.49 22.22 0.29
N GLU A 286 4.06 21.61 -0.81
CA GLU A 286 2.84 22.00 -1.53
C GLU A 286 1.59 21.82 -0.65
N ASN A 287 1.49 20.68 0.05
CA ASN A 287 0.39 20.41 0.98
C ASN A 287 0.37 21.40 2.15
N LYS A 288 1.54 21.79 2.67
CA LYS A 288 1.64 22.82 3.72
C LYS A 288 1.08 24.16 3.26
N GLN A 289 1.32 24.56 2.01
CA GLN A 289 0.76 25.78 1.45
C GLN A 289 -0.76 25.69 1.26
N LYS A 290 -1.26 24.55 0.78
CA LYS A 290 -2.71 24.31 0.64
C LYS A 290 -3.43 24.41 1.98
N ILE A 291 -2.86 23.84 3.05
CA ILE A 291 -3.41 23.93 4.41
C ILE A 291 -3.47 25.38 4.90
N LYS A 292 -2.41 26.18 4.63
CA LYS A 292 -2.41 27.60 5.00
C LYS A 292 -3.55 28.37 4.34
N ASN A 293 -3.76 28.16 3.03
CA ASN A 293 -4.84 28.83 2.30
C ASN A 293 -6.23 28.41 2.81
N ILE A 294 -6.41 27.14 3.19
CA ILE A 294 -7.67 26.65 3.78
C ILE A 294 -7.92 27.28 5.16
N GLN A 295 -6.87 27.44 5.97
CA GLN A 295 -6.97 28.09 7.26
C GLN A 295 -7.43 29.55 7.12
N GLU A 296 -6.87 30.29 6.15
CA GLU A 296 -7.27 31.66 5.85
C GLU A 296 -8.72 31.77 5.35
N ASP A 297 -9.19 30.86 4.49
CA ASP A 297 -10.61 30.80 4.07
C ASP A 297 -11.54 30.44 5.24
N PHE A 298 -11.13 29.52 6.11
CA PHE A 298 -11.89 29.15 7.30
C PHE A 298 -12.06 30.34 8.26
N ASP A 299 -10.98 31.06 8.56
CA ASP A 299 -11.00 32.22 9.45
C ASP A 299 -11.89 33.34 8.88
N THR A 300 -11.84 33.55 7.55
CA THR A 300 -12.68 34.54 6.85
C THR A 300 -14.16 34.19 6.93
N ARG A 301 -14.51 32.91 6.72
CA ARG A 301 -15.90 32.44 6.83
C ARG A 301 -16.40 32.51 8.26
N GLN A 302 -15.54 32.22 9.25
CA GLN A 302 -15.89 32.30 10.66
C GLN A 302 -16.23 33.75 11.06
N GLN A 303 -15.48 34.73 10.59
CA GLN A 303 -15.79 36.16 10.81
C GLN A 303 -17.13 36.55 10.17
N ASN A 304 -17.41 36.10 8.95
CA ASN A 304 -18.68 36.37 8.25
C ASN A 304 -19.90 35.69 8.90
N LEU A 305 -19.70 34.62 9.66
CA LEU A 305 -20.74 33.90 10.40
C LEU A 305 -21.02 34.51 11.79
N SER A 306 -20.14 35.37 12.31
CA SER A 306 -20.33 36.00 13.63
C SER A 306 -21.64 36.80 13.77
N PRO A 307 -22.11 37.59 12.78
CA PRO A 307 -23.34 38.37 12.92
C PRO A 307 -24.61 37.51 12.90
N PHE A 308 -24.55 36.32 12.30
CA PHE A 308 -25.70 35.41 12.18
C PHE A 308 -25.92 34.56 13.44
N LYS A 309 -24.87 34.36 14.25
CA LYS A 309 -25.00 33.70 15.57
C LYS A 309 -25.89 34.51 16.51
N ASP A 310 -25.78 35.84 16.50
CA ASP A 310 -26.58 36.72 17.36
C ASP A 310 -28.06 36.78 16.91
N ILE A 311 -28.34 36.57 15.62
CA ILE A 311 -29.71 36.50 15.07
C ILE A 311 -30.39 35.18 15.46
N LEU A 312 -29.67 34.06 15.44
CA LEU A 312 -30.20 32.74 15.82
C LEU A 312 -30.62 32.66 17.30
N VAL A 313 -29.91 33.34 18.20
CA VAL A 313 -30.26 33.41 19.63
C VAL A 313 -31.55 34.21 19.86
N ASN A 314 -31.84 35.20 19.02
CA ASN A 314 -33.07 35.98 19.12
C ASN A 314 -34.27 35.30 18.45
N GLY A 315 -34.05 34.51 17.39
CA GLY A 315 -35.11 33.80 16.66
C GLY A 315 -35.75 32.61 17.39
N GLU A 316 -35.12 32.04 18.43
CA GLU A 316 -35.69 30.94 19.22
C GLU A 316 -36.95 31.33 20.03
N LYS A 317 -37.23 32.64 20.20
CA LYS A 317 -38.40 33.10 20.96
C LYS A 317 -39.72 33.06 20.17
N ASP A 318 -39.67 33.06 18.84
CA ASP A 318 -40.87 33.19 17.99
C ASP A 318 -41.41 31.85 17.45
N TYR A 319 -40.74 30.71 17.73
CA TYR A 319 -41.03 29.41 17.12
C TYR A 319 -42.11 28.55 17.82
N LYS A 320 -42.93 29.10 18.72
CA LYS A 320 -43.95 28.31 19.45
C LYS A 320 -45.39 28.42 18.94
N GLU A 321 -45.67 29.18 17.89
CA GLU A 321 -47.03 29.27 17.30
C GLU A 321 -47.01 29.02 15.79
N MET A 322 -46.98 27.75 15.37
CA MET A 322 -47.59 27.28 14.11
C MET A 322 -47.37 25.77 13.98
N ASN A 323 -48.36 25.00 14.39
CA ASN A 323 -48.49 23.59 14.02
C ASN A 323 -49.94 23.35 13.61
N THR A 324 -50.22 23.53 12.31
CA THR A 324 -51.35 22.89 11.63
C THR A 324 -51.05 22.77 10.13
N SER A 325 -51.32 21.55 9.63
CA SER A 325 -51.58 21.12 8.24
C SER A 325 -50.46 21.07 7.19
N ASP A 326 -50.30 19.83 6.71
CA ASP A 326 -50.11 19.37 5.33
C ASP A 326 -48.71 19.32 4.71
N SER A 327 -48.27 18.08 4.54
CA SER A 327 -47.11 17.63 3.78
C SER A 327 -47.24 18.00 2.30
N ILE A 328 -46.62 19.11 1.92
CA ILE A 328 -46.32 19.40 0.51
C ILE A 328 -45.20 18.44 0.10
N LEU A 329 -45.55 17.38 -0.66
CA LEU A 329 -44.55 16.60 -1.40
C LEU A 329 -43.87 17.56 -2.39
N PRO A 330 -42.54 17.72 -2.35
CA PRO A 330 -41.86 18.63 -3.26
C PRO A 330 -42.05 18.14 -4.71
N ASP A 331 -42.29 19.06 -5.64
CA ASP A 331 -42.38 18.82 -7.09
C ASP A 331 -41.13 18.12 -7.66
N ARG A 332 -40.04 18.04 -6.90
CA ARG A 332 -38.78 17.39 -7.29
C ARG A 332 -38.27 16.46 -6.18
N PRO A 333 -37.78 15.26 -6.52
CA PRO A 333 -37.14 14.37 -5.56
C PRO A 333 -35.99 15.08 -4.84
N CYS A 334 -35.94 15.00 -3.51
CA CYS A 334 -34.88 15.57 -2.67
C CYS A 334 -34.67 17.10 -2.71
N ASN A 335 -35.52 17.87 -3.40
CA ASN A 335 -35.48 19.34 -3.37
C ASN A 335 -36.25 19.88 -2.17
N VAL A 336 -35.64 19.77 -0.99
CA VAL A 336 -36.24 20.15 0.29
C VAL A 336 -35.36 21.16 1.02
N ASN A 337 -35.97 22.19 1.60
CA ASN A 337 -35.27 23.13 2.44
C ASN A 337 -35.02 22.49 3.82
N SER A 338 -33.78 22.08 4.08
CA SER A 338 -33.40 21.35 5.30
C SER A 338 -32.01 21.80 5.76
N THR A 339 -31.87 22.02 7.07
CA THR A 339 -30.57 22.29 7.71
C THR A 339 -29.69 21.04 7.83
N LYS A 340 -30.27 19.84 7.71
CA LYS A 340 -29.53 18.57 7.69
C LYS A 340 -29.01 18.28 6.29
N ARG A 341 -27.71 17.99 6.19
CA ARG A 341 -27.00 17.60 4.95
C ARG A 341 -27.45 16.26 4.36
N ARG A 342 -27.90 15.35 5.22
CA ARG A 342 -28.37 14.01 4.85
C ARG A 342 -29.75 13.84 5.46
N LEU A 343 -30.76 13.68 4.60
CA LEU A 343 -32.14 13.52 5.01
C LEU A 343 -32.69 12.25 4.37
N VAL A 344 -33.43 11.44 5.14
CA VAL A 344 -34.10 10.26 4.61
C VAL A 344 -35.59 10.58 4.48
N LEU A 345 -36.15 10.36 3.29
CA LEU A 345 -37.54 10.66 2.98
C LEU A 345 -38.15 9.59 2.08
N ASN A 346 -39.48 9.56 2.01
CA ASN A 346 -40.21 8.71 1.07
C ASN A 346 -40.64 9.55 -0.13
N LEU A 347 -40.34 9.08 -1.34
CA LEU A 347 -40.84 9.67 -2.58
C LEU A 347 -42.33 9.37 -2.75
N ALA A 348 -42.99 10.09 -3.66
CA ALA A 348 -44.40 9.83 -4.02
C ALA A 348 -44.64 8.39 -4.49
N SER A 349 -43.62 7.74 -5.04
CA SER A 349 -43.65 6.30 -5.41
C SER A 349 -43.64 5.35 -4.23
N GLY A 350 -43.51 5.85 -2.99
CA GLY A 350 -43.29 5.05 -1.78
C GLY A 350 -41.85 4.60 -1.57
N LEU A 351 -40.93 4.89 -2.52
CA LEU A 351 -39.52 4.56 -2.39
C LEU A 351 -38.85 5.44 -1.32
N LYS A 352 -38.29 4.81 -0.29
CA LYS A 352 -37.46 5.48 0.71
C LYS A 352 -36.09 5.78 0.11
N VAL A 353 -35.62 7.01 0.23
CA VAL A 353 -34.33 7.48 -0.31
C VAL A 353 -33.58 8.34 0.69
N MET A 354 -32.25 8.40 0.55
CA MET A 354 -31.41 9.38 1.25
C MET A 354 -31.02 10.52 0.31
N CYS A 355 -31.29 11.74 0.74
CA CYS A 355 -31.03 12.97 0.01
C CYS A 355 -29.77 13.68 0.49
N ASP A 356 -29.01 14.25 -0.44
CA ASP A 356 -28.01 15.28 -0.17
C ASP A 356 -28.56 16.65 -0.55
N THR A 357 -28.79 17.48 0.47
CA THR A 357 -29.48 18.77 0.38
C THR A 357 -28.54 19.96 0.25
N MET A 358 -27.21 19.75 0.31
CA MET A 358 -26.25 20.85 0.36
C MET A 358 -25.19 20.80 -0.76
N THR A 359 -24.74 19.62 -1.17
CA THR A 359 -23.66 19.51 -2.16
C THR A 359 -24.13 20.04 -3.51
N ASP A 360 -23.37 20.96 -4.11
CA ASP A 360 -23.68 21.52 -5.44
C ASP A 360 -25.12 22.06 -5.57
N GLY A 361 -25.61 22.76 -4.54
CA GLY A 361 -26.98 23.29 -4.51
C GLY A 361 -28.06 22.30 -4.07
N GLY A 362 -27.69 21.06 -3.71
CA GLY A 362 -28.63 20.07 -3.18
C GLY A 362 -29.52 19.40 -4.24
N GLY A 363 -30.58 18.74 -3.78
CA GLY A 363 -31.52 18.05 -4.67
C GLY A 363 -31.05 16.67 -5.16
N TRP A 364 -30.05 16.08 -4.51
CA TRP A 364 -29.46 14.82 -4.96
C TRP A 364 -30.06 13.62 -4.23
N ILE A 365 -30.44 12.58 -4.97
CA ILE A 365 -30.75 11.26 -4.44
C ILE A 365 -29.45 10.44 -4.38
N ILE A 366 -29.04 9.98 -3.20
CA ILE A 366 -27.88 9.11 -3.05
C ILE A 366 -28.30 7.68 -3.40
N ILE A 367 -27.62 7.08 -4.38
CA ILE A 367 -27.88 5.73 -4.88
C ILE A 367 -26.88 4.69 -4.36
N GLN A 368 -25.71 5.14 -3.91
CA GLN A 368 -24.68 4.30 -3.30
C GLN A 368 -23.88 5.13 -2.30
N ARG A 369 -23.54 4.54 -1.15
CA ARG A 369 -22.73 5.20 -0.13
C ARG A 369 -21.82 4.24 0.63
N ARG A 370 -20.54 4.58 0.74
CA ARG A 370 -19.47 3.85 1.44
C ARG A 370 -18.71 4.81 2.37
N ILE A 371 -18.66 4.50 3.66
CA ILE A 371 -18.08 5.39 4.70
C ILE A 371 -17.21 4.67 5.74
N LYS A 372 -17.51 3.42 6.10
CA LYS A 372 -16.89 2.72 7.24
C LYS A 372 -16.62 1.24 6.99
N GLY A 373 -17.21 0.62 5.96
CA GLY A 373 -17.04 -0.80 5.64
C GLY A 373 -17.83 -1.75 6.52
N MET A 374 -18.96 -1.29 7.09
CA MET A 374 -19.86 -2.08 7.92
C MET A 374 -20.80 -2.96 7.10
N VAL A 375 -21.01 -2.62 5.81
CA VAL A 375 -21.82 -3.42 4.89
C VAL A 375 -20.92 -4.08 3.86
N ASP A 376 -21.06 -5.41 3.68
CA ASP A 376 -20.42 -6.14 2.59
C ASP A 376 -21.11 -5.81 1.26
N PHE A 377 -20.33 -5.44 0.25
CA PHE A 377 -20.81 -5.13 -1.11
C PHE A 377 -20.52 -6.26 -2.10
N ASN A 378 -19.86 -7.35 -1.71
CA ASN A 378 -19.66 -8.52 -2.57
C ASN A 378 -20.92 -9.41 -2.61
N ARG A 379 -22.02 -8.82 -3.10
CA ARG A 379 -23.37 -9.39 -3.15
C ARG A 379 -23.69 -10.02 -4.50
N ASP A 380 -24.72 -10.88 -4.54
CA ASP A 380 -25.20 -11.49 -5.79
C ASP A 380 -26.18 -10.59 -6.56
N TRP A 381 -26.61 -11.05 -7.73
CA TRP A 381 -27.48 -10.32 -8.64
C TRP A 381 -28.79 -9.87 -7.98
N GLN A 382 -29.44 -10.76 -7.23
CA GLN A 382 -30.72 -10.48 -6.61
C GLN A 382 -30.59 -9.38 -5.55
N GLU A 383 -29.54 -9.46 -4.73
CA GLU A 383 -29.24 -8.41 -3.74
C GLU A 383 -28.95 -7.05 -4.41
N TYR A 384 -28.16 -7.03 -5.49
CA TYR A 384 -27.92 -5.80 -6.25
C TYR A 384 -29.16 -5.27 -6.98
N ARG A 385 -30.08 -6.15 -7.38
CA ARG A 385 -31.36 -5.79 -7.98
C ARG A 385 -32.25 -5.06 -6.97
N ASP A 386 -32.45 -5.69 -5.82
CA ASP A 386 -33.43 -5.27 -4.81
C ASP A 386 -32.88 -4.15 -3.91
N GLY A 387 -31.56 -4.06 -3.74
CA GLY A 387 -30.87 -3.11 -2.86
C GLY A 387 -30.53 -3.71 -1.51
N PHE A 388 -29.52 -3.15 -0.84
CA PHE A 388 -29.02 -3.65 0.44
C PHE A 388 -28.34 -2.55 1.27
N GLY A 389 -28.14 -2.83 2.55
CA GLY A 389 -27.56 -1.91 3.53
C GLY A 389 -28.63 -1.17 4.35
N ASP A 390 -28.22 -0.13 5.07
CA ASP A 390 -29.09 0.60 5.99
C ASP A 390 -28.70 2.09 6.05
N TYR A 391 -29.70 2.97 5.93
CA TYR A 391 -29.54 4.41 6.10
C TYR A 391 -29.07 4.82 7.50
N ASN A 392 -29.42 4.05 8.54
CA ASN A 392 -28.98 4.31 9.91
C ASN A 392 -27.47 4.06 10.08
N ILE A 393 -26.96 3.02 9.43
CA ILE A 393 -25.52 2.72 9.36
C ILE A 393 -24.83 3.72 8.43
N GLY A 394 -25.54 4.20 7.41
CA GLY A 394 -25.06 5.17 6.42
C GLY A 394 -24.36 4.53 5.22
N GLU A 395 -24.38 3.20 5.10
CA GLU A 395 -23.86 2.45 3.95
C GLU A 395 -24.94 1.62 3.31
N PHE A 396 -25.13 1.80 2.00
CA PHE A 396 -26.16 1.11 1.25
C PHE A 396 -25.91 1.18 -0.26
N TYR A 397 -26.60 0.31 -0.98
CA TYR A 397 -26.83 0.38 -2.40
C TYR A 397 -28.35 0.39 -2.65
N LEU A 398 -28.87 1.38 -3.37
CA LEU A 398 -30.31 1.60 -3.51
C LEU A 398 -31.05 0.46 -4.24
N GLY A 399 -30.33 -0.32 -5.05
CA GLY A 399 -30.88 -1.39 -5.86
C GLY A 399 -31.07 -0.97 -7.31
N ASN A 400 -30.62 -1.81 -8.25
CA ASN A 400 -30.66 -1.53 -9.68
C ASN A 400 -32.09 -1.29 -10.17
N GLU A 401 -33.08 -2.01 -9.65
CA GLU A 401 -34.47 -1.82 -10.07
C GLU A 401 -35.02 -0.45 -9.67
N ASN A 402 -34.63 0.03 -8.49
CA ASN A 402 -35.00 1.37 -8.02
C ASN A 402 -34.29 2.47 -8.81
N ILE A 403 -32.99 2.29 -9.10
CA ILE A 403 -32.20 3.24 -9.91
C ILE A 403 -32.74 3.28 -11.35
N TYR A 404 -33.14 2.14 -11.92
CA TYR A 404 -33.76 2.08 -13.24
C TYR A 404 -35.07 2.87 -13.26
N LYS A 405 -35.99 2.61 -12.32
CA LYS A 405 -37.27 3.33 -12.24
C LYS A 405 -37.06 4.84 -12.16
N LEU A 406 -36.13 5.30 -11.32
CA LEU A 406 -35.80 6.72 -11.18
C LEU A 406 -35.25 7.31 -12.49
N THR A 407 -34.33 6.63 -13.16
CA THR A 407 -33.61 7.16 -14.34
C THR A 407 -34.26 6.81 -15.69
N SER A 408 -35.36 6.06 -15.68
CA SER A 408 -36.09 5.64 -16.89
C SER A 408 -36.88 6.78 -17.54
N SER A 409 -37.32 7.76 -16.74
CA SER A 409 -38.09 8.92 -17.17
C SER A 409 -37.34 10.20 -16.83
N GLY A 410 -37.06 11.06 -17.81
CA GLY A 410 -36.34 12.32 -17.61
C GLY A 410 -34.83 12.20 -17.81
N ASN A 411 -34.12 13.32 -17.69
CA ASN A 411 -32.67 13.39 -17.84
C ASN A 411 -32.05 13.50 -16.44
N TYR A 412 -31.19 12.56 -16.06
CA TYR A 412 -30.50 12.62 -14.78
C TYR A 412 -29.02 12.88 -14.99
N GLU A 413 -28.44 13.73 -14.15
CA GLU A 413 -27.01 13.79 -13.95
C GLU A 413 -26.58 12.88 -12.81
N LEU A 414 -25.34 12.38 -12.90
CA LEU A 414 -24.69 11.61 -11.84
C LEU A 414 -23.51 12.40 -11.29
N ARG A 415 -23.42 12.48 -9.97
CA ARG A 415 -22.23 12.93 -9.26
C ARG A 415 -21.65 11.79 -8.44
N VAL A 416 -20.35 11.62 -8.52
CA VAL A 416 -19.56 10.70 -7.70
C VAL A 416 -18.64 11.54 -6.83
N ASP A 417 -18.80 11.46 -5.51
CA ASP A 417 -17.90 12.08 -4.54
C ASP A 417 -16.97 11.02 -3.93
N LEU A 418 -15.68 11.33 -3.84
CA LEU A 418 -14.63 10.42 -3.38
C LEU A 418 -13.73 11.12 -2.36
N GLU A 419 -13.27 10.38 -1.36
CA GLU A 419 -12.15 10.79 -0.51
C GLU A 419 -11.03 9.78 -0.64
N ILE A 420 -9.84 10.24 -1.03
CA ILE A 420 -8.65 9.40 -1.20
C ILE A 420 -7.49 10.12 -0.53
N ASN A 421 -6.83 9.46 0.42
CA ASN A 421 -5.72 10.05 1.18
C ASN A 421 -6.08 11.44 1.74
N TYR A 422 -7.27 11.56 2.32
CA TYR A 422 -7.78 12.80 2.92
C TYR A 422 -7.97 13.97 1.94
N SER A 423 -7.95 13.71 0.63
CA SER A 423 -8.26 14.66 -0.43
C SER A 423 -9.63 14.34 -1.04
N PHE A 424 -10.44 15.37 -1.26
CA PHE A 424 -11.78 15.25 -1.82
C PHE A 424 -11.78 15.45 -3.33
N TYR A 425 -12.39 14.50 -4.03
CA TYR A 425 -12.55 14.53 -5.48
C TYR A 425 -14.01 14.31 -5.85
N TYR A 426 -14.41 14.82 -7.02
CA TYR A 426 -15.70 14.55 -7.60
C TYR A 426 -15.61 14.38 -9.13
N ALA A 427 -16.47 13.51 -9.65
CA ALA A 427 -16.77 13.38 -11.08
C ALA A 427 -18.27 13.59 -11.28
N LEU A 428 -18.63 14.43 -12.25
CA LEU A 428 -19.98 14.78 -12.64
C LEU A 428 -20.20 14.29 -14.09
N TYR A 429 -21.34 13.70 -14.36
CA TYR A 429 -21.75 13.26 -15.69
C TYR A 429 -23.11 13.85 -16.00
N SER A 430 -23.22 14.62 -17.08
CA SER A 430 -24.45 15.33 -17.44
C SER A 430 -25.62 14.42 -17.80
N LYS A 431 -25.33 13.16 -18.17
CA LYS A 431 -26.32 12.12 -18.44
C LYS A 431 -25.94 10.82 -17.74
N PHE A 432 -26.89 10.26 -17.00
CA PHE A 432 -26.80 8.95 -16.37
C PHE A 432 -28.17 8.25 -16.45
N GLN A 433 -28.15 7.02 -16.95
CA GLN A 433 -29.31 6.15 -17.00
C GLN A 433 -28.83 4.71 -16.96
N ILE A 434 -29.65 3.83 -16.38
CA ILE A 434 -29.48 2.39 -16.54
C ILE A 434 -30.72 1.80 -17.21
N MET A 435 -30.56 0.72 -17.96
CA MET A 435 -31.67 0.04 -18.62
C MET A 435 -32.41 -0.91 -17.66
N ASN A 436 -33.51 -1.53 -18.10
CA ASN A 436 -34.25 -2.52 -17.31
C ASN A 436 -33.48 -3.84 -17.10
N GLU A 437 -34.00 -4.71 -16.24
CA GLU A 437 -33.40 -6.01 -15.91
C GLU A 437 -33.17 -6.91 -17.13
N SER A 438 -34.10 -6.94 -18.09
CA SER A 438 -33.95 -7.72 -19.33
C SER A 438 -32.76 -7.28 -20.19
N ASN A 439 -32.37 -6.00 -20.07
CA ASN A 439 -31.16 -5.44 -20.66
C ASN A 439 -29.97 -5.41 -19.68
N LYS A 440 -30.03 -6.22 -18.61
CA LYS A 440 -28.99 -6.39 -17.59
C LYS A 440 -28.52 -5.09 -16.96
N TYR A 441 -29.46 -4.16 -16.70
CA TYR A 441 -29.15 -2.86 -16.10
C TYR A 441 -28.02 -2.09 -16.78
N LYS A 442 -27.92 -2.22 -18.12
CA LYS A 442 -26.86 -1.62 -18.93
C LYS A 442 -26.71 -0.11 -18.66
N LEU A 443 -25.48 0.35 -18.50
CA LEU A 443 -25.16 1.77 -18.24
C LEU A 443 -25.27 2.60 -19.52
N LYS A 444 -25.82 3.79 -19.40
CA LYS A 444 -25.75 4.88 -20.37
C LYS A 444 -25.23 6.13 -19.67
N ILE A 445 -24.03 6.58 -20.01
CA ILE A 445 -23.37 7.70 -19.34
C ILE A 445 -22.59 8.59 -20.30
N SER A 446 -22.63 9.91 -20.10
CA SER A 446 -21.87 10.87 -20.92
C SER A 446 -21.71 12.24 -20.26
N GLY A 447 -20.88 13.10 -20.86
CA GLY A 447 -20.74 14.51 -20.49
C GLY A 447 -20.02 14.70 -19.15
N TYR A 448 -18.86 14.06 -19.04
CA TYR A 448 -17.99 14.12 -17.87
C TYR A 448 -17.42 15.53 -17.62
N LEU A 449 -17.37 15.91 -16.34
CA LEU A 449 -16.70 17.10 -15.78
C LEU A 449 -16.26 16.78 -14.34
N GLY A 450 -15.20 17.41 -13.83
CA GLY A 450 -14.85 17.33 -12.41
C GLY A 450 -13.36 17.41 -12.15
N ASN A 451 -12.96 17.28 -10.89
CA ASN A 451 -11.55 17.24 -10.50
C ASN A 451 -11.02 15.82 -10.24
N ALA A 452 -11.90 14.81 -10.16
CA ALA A 452 -11.52 13.40 -10.30
C ALA A 452 -11.34 13.09 -11.79
N THR A 453 -10.34 12.30 -12.18
CA THR A 453 -10.19 11.78 -13.56
C THR A 453 -11.44 11.03 -14.06
N ASP A 454 -11.66 10.94 -15.37
CA ASP A 454 -12.79 10.15 -15.89
C ASP A 454 -12.50 8.64 -15.84
N SER A 455 -13.09 7.95 -14.88
CA SER A 455 -12.96 6.49 -14.72
C SER A 455 -14.30 5.74 -14.88
N LEU A 456 -15.36 6.42 -15.34
CA LEU A 456 -16.68 5.82 -15.53
C LEU A 456 -17.13 5.79 -17.00
N SER A 457 -16.67 6.69 -17.86
CA SER A 457 -17.05 6.67 -19.29
C SER A 457 -16.63 5.39 -20.02
N TRP A 458 -15.55 4.75 -19.58
CA TRP A 458 -15.13 3.43 -20.11
C TRP A 458 -16.20 2.34 -19.88
N HIS A 459 -17.09 2.54 -18.91
CA HIS A 459 -18.17 1.63 -18.58
C HIS A 459 -19.46 1.91 -19.37
N ASP A 460 -19.49 2.92 -20.23
CA ASP A 460 -20.66 3.22 -21.04
C ASP A 460 -21.05 2.01 -21.90
N ASN A 461 -22.36 1.77 -22.01
CA ASN A 461 -22.96 0.70 -22.79
C ASN A 461 -22.62 -0.73 -22.32
N LEU A 462 -21.96 -0.90 -21.18
CA LEU A 462 -21.69 -2.21 -20.58
C LEU A 462 -22.84 -2.69 -19.70
N ASN A 463 -23.02 -4.01 -19.65
CA ASN A 463 -24.04 -4.66 -18.81
C ASN A 463 -23.56 -4.68 -17.35
N PHE A 464 -24.50 -4.52 -16.42
CA PHE A 464 -24.21 -4.76 -15.01
C PHE A 464 -23.90 -6.24 -14.80
N SER A 465 -23.01 -6.53 -13.86
CA SER A 465 -22.70 -7.89 -13.45
C SER A 465 -22.14 -7.94 -12.05
N THR A 466 -22.27 -9.09 -11.41
CA THR A 466 -21.82 -9.34 -10.04
C THR A 466 -20.66 -10.32 -10.07
N TYR A 467 -19.64 -10.05 -9.24
CA TYR A 467 -18.48 -10.93 -9.12
C TYR A 467 -18.87 -12.31 -8.60
N LYS A 468 -19.78 -12.36 -7.63
CA LYS A 468 -20.22 -13.60 -6.96
C LYS A 468 -20.85 -14.59 -7.94
N ASP A 469 -21.67 -14.12 -8.88
CA ASP A 469 -22.34 -14.97 -9.86
C ASP A 469 -21.43 -15.36 -11.04
N ASN A 470 -20.46 -14.51 -11.36
CA ASN A 470 -19.50 -14.79 -12.43
C ASN A 470 -18.25 -15.55 -11.97
N LYS A 471 -18.07 -15.79 -10.66
CA LYS A 471 -16.84 -16.34 -10.06
C LYS A 471 -16.30 -17.61 -10.77
N ASN A 472 -17.19 -18.43 -11.32
CA ASN A 472 -16.86 -19.71 -11.96
C ASN A 472 -16.68 -19.64 -13.48
N ASN A 473 -17.03 -18.52 -14.13
CA ASN A 473 -16.94 -18.31 -15.58
C ASN A 473 -15.77 -17.39 -15.96
N ILE A 474 -14.82 -17.21 -15.06
CA ILE A 474 -13.70 -16.28 -15.18
C ILE A 474 -12.43 -17.07 -15.56
N PRO A 475 -11.86 -16.90 -16.78
CA PRO A 475 -10.54 -17.46 -17.17
C PRO A 475 -9.41 -16.95 -16.23
N ASN A 476 -8.12 -17.33 -16.37
CA ASN A 476 -7.06 -17.11 -15.35
C ASN A 476 -5.97 -15.99 -15.56
N CYS A 477 -6.07 -15.09 -16.55
CA CYS A 477 -5.22 -13.90 -16.80
C CYS A 477 -5.60 -12.57 -16.07
N LEU A 478 -4.81 -12.16 -15.06
CA LEU A 478 -5.06 -11.06 -14.09
C LEU A 478 -5.52 -9.67 -14.58
N PHE A 479 -5.36 -9.31 -15.86
CA PHE A 479 -5.68 -7.96 -16.36
C PHE A 479 -7.11 -7.79 -16.87
N LYS A 480 -7.89 -8.88 -16.94
CA LYS A 480 -9.26 -8.86 -17.46
C LYS A 480 -10.35 -9.00 -16.38
N TYR A 481 -10.00 -9.00 -15.09
CA TYR A 481 -10.96 -9.43 -14.07
C TYR A 481 -11.77 -8.33 -13.41
N PRO A 482 -13.10 -8.53 -13.31
CA PRO A 482 -13.91 -7.77 -12.39
C PRO A 482 -13.45 -8.06 -10.97
N GLY A 483 -13.28 -7.01 -10.17
CA GLY A 483 -13.08 -7.14 -8.73
C GLY A 483 -14.32 -7.68 -8.03
N PRO A 484 -14.22 -8.14 -6.77
CA PRO A 484 -15.38 -8.35 -5.90
C PRO A 484 -16.32 -7.13 -5.91
N GLY A 485 -17.62 -7.40 -5.79
CA GLY A 485 -18.67 -6.38 -5.92
C GLY A 485 -19.54 -6.55 -7.17
N GLY A 486 -20.41 -5.57 -7.41
CA GLY A 486 -21.27 -5.49 -8.59
C GLY A 486 -21.02 -4.17 -9.34
N TRP A 487 -20.77 -4.26 -10.64
CA TRP A 487 -20.48 -3.11 -11.48
C TRP A 487 -20.77 -3.39 -12.96
N TRP A 488 -20.69 -2.35 -13.79
CA TRP A 488 -20.74 -2.46 -15.26
C TRP A 488 -19.39 -2.91 -15.81
N PHE A 489 -18.99 -4.14 -15.50
CA PHE A 489 -17.66 -4.65 -15.81
C PHE A 489 -17.46 -4.88 -17.32
N GLY A 490 -16.25 -4.58 -17.80
CA GLY A 490 -15.77 -4.91 -19.14
C GLY A 490 -14.62 -5.91 -19.07
N ALA A 491 -13.57 -5.72 -19.87
CA ALA A 491 -12.30 -6.41 -19.69
C ALA A 491 -11.52 -5.80 -18.51
N GLY A 492 -11.99 -6.01 -17.28
CA GLY A 492 -11.54 -5.32 -16.07
C GLY A 492 -12.48 -4.18 -15.68
N HIS A 493 -11.94 -3.10 -15.11
CA HIS A 493 -12.74 -1.94 -14.73
C HIS A 493 -11.92 -0.63 -14.72
N GLY A 494 -12.47 0.48 -15.23
CA GLY A 494 -11.94 1.82 -14.95
C GLY A 494 -12.24 2.25 -13.51
N SER A 495 -13.36 1.81 -12.95
CA SER A 495 -13.78 2.07 -11.57
C SER A 495 -14.50 0.86 -10.99
N ASN A 496 -14.42 0.67 -9.68
CA ASN A 496 -15.20 -0.32 -8.95
C ASN A 496 -15.51 0.23 -7.55
N LEU A 497 -16.53 1.08 -7.44
CA LEU A 497 -16.87 1.74 -6.18
C LEU A 497 -17.57 0.78 -5.19
N ASN A 498 -17.97 -0.38 -5.68
CA ASN A 498 -18.61 -1.45 -4.93
C ASN A 498 -17.62 -2.55 -4.50
N GLY A 499 -16.32 -2.29 -4.64
CA GLY A 499 -15.26 -3.18 -4.18
C GLY A 499 -15.21 -3.36 -2.66
N VAL A 500 -14.32 -4.26 -2.24
CA VAL A 500 -14.01 -4.57 -0.85
C VAL A 500 -13.49 -3.31 -0.16
N TRP A 501 -14.09 -2.99 0.99
CA TRP A 501 -13.73 -1.81 1.76
C TRP A 501 -12.25 -1.82 2.16
N ARG A 502 -11.51 -0.76 1.82
CA ARG A 502 -10.09 -0.58 2.16
C ARG A 502 -9.16 -1.72 1.72
N SER A 503 -9.55 -2.50 0.72
CA SER A 503 -8.66 -3.52 0.17
C SER A 503 -7.52 -2.86 -0.62
N ASP A 504 -6.30 -3.28 -0.32
CA ASP A 504 -5.06 -2.98 -1.04
C ASP A 504 -4.73 -4.01 -2.12
N ARG A 505 -5.50 -5.12 -2.17
CA ARG A 505 -5.38 -6.14 -3.20
C ARG A 505 -5.78 -5.58 -4.57
N PHE A 506 -4.99 -5.95 -5.56
CA PHE A 506 -5.17 -5.53 -6.96
C PHE A 506 -6.59 -5.82 -7.46
N ASN A 507 -7.26 -4.80 -8.00
CA ASN A 507 -8.64 -4.80 -8.51
C ASN A 507 -9.72 -5.15 -7.47
N GLN A 508 -9.43 -5.15 -6.17
CA GLN A 508 -10.45 -5.55 -5.18
C GLN A 508 -11.02 -4.39 -4.37
N GLY A 509 -10.31 -3.26 -4.30
CA GLY A 509 -10.72 -2.12 -3.49
C GLY A 509 -11.84 -1.27 -4.08
N ILE A 510 -12.20 -0.20 -3.37
CA ILE A 510 -13.02 0.88 -3.91
C ILE A 510 -12.15 1.69 -4.87
N ASN A 511 -12.07 1.24 -6.12
CA ASN A 511 -11.12 1.76 -7.08
C ASN A 511 -11.73 2.83 -7.98
N TRP A 512 -10.96 3.88 -8.23
CA TRP A 512 -11.17 4.88 -9.27
C TRP A 512 -9.83 5.06 -9.99
N TYR A 513 -9.68 4.46 -11.18
CA TYR A 513 -8.37 4.16 -11.78
C TYR A 513 -7.42 5.36 -11.78
N GLY A 514 -7.85 6.53 -12.26
CA GLY A 514 -6.95 7.67 -12.34
C GLY A 514 -6.66 8.37 -11.01
N LEU A 515 -7.15 7.88 -9.87
CA LEU A 515 -6.83 8.39 -8.54
C LEU A 515 -6.22 7.31 -7.63
N THR A 516 -6.82 6.12 -7.58
CA THR A 516 -6.37 5.02 -6.73
C THR A 516 -5.50 4.00 -7.46
N GLY A 517 -5.48 4.02 -8.79
CA GLY A 517 -5.09 2.86 -9.58
C GLY A 517 -5.92 1.64 -9.15
N TYR A 518 -5.28 0.48 -9.17
CA TYR A 518 -5.90 -0.80 -8.83
C TYR A 518 -5.52 -1.36 -7.45
N LYS A 519 -4.58 -0.73 -6.74
CA LYS A 519 -4.03 -1.23 -5.46
C LYS A 519 -4.37 -0.35 -4.26
N LYS A 520 -5.01 0.81 -4.47
CA LYS A 520 -5.49 1.67 -3.38
C LYS A 520 -7.01 1.69 -3.40
N SER A 521 -7.62 1.99 -2.27
CA SER A 521 -9.07 2.09 -2.13
C SER A 521 -9.41 3.50 -1.64
N ALA A 522 -10.51 4.06 -2.14
CA ALA A 522 -11.07 5.27 -1.55
C ALA A 522 -11.51 5.01 -0.10
N TYR A 523 -11.40 6.04 0.73
CA TYR A 523 -11.86 6.07 2.13
C TYR A 523 -13.30 6.54 2.28
N PHE A 524 -13.86 7.09 1.21
CA PHE A 524 -15.25 7.49 1.08
C PHE A 524 -15.66 7.36 -0.38
N SER A 525 -16.88 6.91 -0.63
CA SER A 525 -17.48 6.95 -1.95
C SER A 525 -18.99 7.17 -1.83
N GLU A 526 -19.51 8.09 -2.62
CA GLU A 526 -20.96 8.35 -2.70
C GLU A 526 -21.34 8.63 -4.15
N MET A 527 -22.26 7.84 -4.69
CA MET A 527 -22.87 8.08 -5.99
C MET A 527 -24.27 8.66 -5.78
N LYS A 528 -24.59 9.73 -6.48
CA LYS A 528 -25.87 10.43 -6.34
C LYS A 528 -26.37 11.00 -7.66
N ILE A 529 -27.69 11.01 -7.85
CA ILE A 529 -28.33 11.45 -9.07
C ILE A 529 -29.28 12.62 -8.82
N ARG A 530 -29.43 13.50 -9.81
CA ARG A 530 -30.36 14.64 -9.78
C ARG A 530 -30.97 14.81 -11.15
N GLU A 531 -32.27 15.08 -11.20
CA GLU A 531 -32.97 15.32 -12.47
C GLU A 531 -32.61 16.72 -13.02
N LYS A 532 -32.29 16.78 -14.31
CA LYS A 532 -32.09 18.00 -15.09
C LYS A 532 -33.31 18.27 -15.97
N TYR A 533 -33.75 19.52 -15.93
CA TYR A 533 -34.84 20.05 -16.75
C TYR A 533 -34.28 20.98 -17.81
#